data_AF-W2YYR6-F1
#
_entry.id   AF-W2YYR6-F1
#
_cell.length_a   1.000
_cell.length_b   1.000
_cell.length_c   1.000
_cell.angle_alpha   90.00
_cell.angle_beta   90.00
_cell.angle_gamma   90.00
#
_symmetry.space_group_name_H-M   'P 1'
#
loop_
_entity.id
_entity.type
_entity.pdbx_description
1 polymer ?
#
loop_
_entity_poly.entity_id
_entity_poly.type
_entity_poly.pdbx_seq_one_letter_code
_entity_poly.pdbx_strand_id
1 'polypeptide(L)'
;MTDTLKLMSITVAVTTIVLATLAEAGYVALYKDTYFKDKLVTVDAVVVDVCYTFKCDNGNGKSVDNMISSAKWHGLPEESKIFARGQSVITFYTDQNCKGDAKSWYVTTQSKSNMHFPENFRLDGINDEISSFKVISAGGDSGPFRVCGPSEKINLANTSSADDSR
;
A
#
# COMPACT_ATOMS: atom_id res chain seq x y z
N MET A 1 -37.78 -51.10 -44.86
CA MET A 1 -36.79 -50.90 -43.79
C MET A 1 -36.08 -49.61 -44.16
N THR A 2 -36.49 -48.50 -43.55
CA THR A 2 -36.18 -47.14 -44.00
C THR A 2 -35.49 -46.42 -42.85
N ASP A 3 -34.19 -46.24 -42.98
CA ASP A 3 -33.35 -45.47 -42.06
C ASP A 3 -33.54 -43.97 -42.28
N THR A 4 -33.78 -43.22 -41.21
CA THR A 4 -33.60 -41.76 -41.03
C THR A 4 -34.14 -41.42 -39.64
N LEU A 5 -33.57 -40.58 -38.77
CA LEU A 5 -32.49 -39.62 -38.81
C LEU A 5 -32.09 -39.44 -37.32
N LYS A 6 -30.84 -39.68 -36.91
CA LYS A 6 -30.41 -39.35 -35.54
C LYS A 6 -30.20 -37.83 -35.45
N LEU A 7 -31.06 -37.18 -34.68
CA LEU A 7 -30.93 -35.77 -34.31
C LEU A 7 -29.67 -35.61 -33.44
N MET A 8 -28.57 -35.12 -34.01
CA MET A 8 -27.40 -34.72 -33.23
C MET A 8 -27.66 -33.34 -32.64
N SER A 9 -28.09 -33.30 -31.39
CA SER A 9 -28.22 -32.07 -30.60
C SER A 9 -26.83 -31.50 -30.33
N ILE A 10 -26.44 -30.44 -31.05
CA ILE A 10 -25.22 -29.68 -30.76
C ILE A 10 -25.48 -28.85 -29.51
N THR A 11 -25.01 -29.34 -28.37
CA THR A 11 -25.04 -28.58 -27.11
C THR A 11 -23.86 -27.61 -27.13
N VAL A 12 -24.12 -26.34 -27.44
CA VAL A 12 -23.11 -25.28 -27.31
C VAL A 12 -22.90 -25.02 -25.82
N ALA A 13 -21.86 -25.62 -25.25
CA ALA A 13 -21.45 -25.36 -23.88
C ALA A 13 -20.85 -23.95 -23.81
N VAL A 14 -21.62 -22.99 -23.27
CA VAL A 14 -21.13 -21.65 -22.96
C VAL A 14 -20.24 -21.75 -21.73
N THR A 15 -18.94 -21.93 -21.92
CA THR A 15 -17.96 -21.86 -20.83
C THR A 15 -17.74 -20.39 -20.45
N THR A 16 -18.41 -19.95 -19.40
CA THR A 16 -18.10 -18.67 -18.74
C THR A 16 -16.70 -18.76 -18.15
N ILE A 17 -15.72 -18.17 -18.83
CA ILE A 17 -14.37 -17.98 -18.29
C ILE A 17 -14.49 -16.91 -17.20
N VAL A 18 -14.57 -17.34 -15.94
CA VAL A 18 -14.39 -16.44 -14.79
C VAL A 18 -12.90 -16.13 -14.74
N LEU A 19 -12.49 -14.99 -15.31
CA LEU A 19 -11.19 -14.41 -15.03
C LEU A 19 -11.21 -13.97 -13.58
N ALA A 20 -10.62 -14.79 -12.70
CA ALA A 20 -10.30 -14.35 -11.35
C ALA A 20 -9.30 -13.19 -11.50
N THR A 21 -9.78 -11.96 -11.32
CA THR A 21 -8.90 -10.81 -11.18
C THR A 21 -8.12 -11.03 -9.90
N LEU A 22 -6.85 -11.42 -10.02
CA LEU A 22 -5.91 -11.34 -8.90
C LEU A 22 -5.88 -9.88 -8.50
N ALA A 23 -6.57 -9.53 -7.40
CA ALA A 23 -6.44 -8.22 -6.82
C ALA A 23 -4.95 -8.03 -6.51
N GLU A 24 -4.29 -7.10 -7.20
CA GLU A 24 -2.91 -6.76 -6.86
C GLU A 24 -2.88 -6.31 -5.40
N ALA A 25 -2.04 -6.95 -4.60
CA ALA A 25 -1.85 -6.55 -3.23
C ALA A 25 -1.27 -5.13 -3.22
N GLY A 26 -1.98 -4.19 -2.59
CA GLY A 26 -1.61 -2.78 -2.64
C GLY A 26 -0.22 -2.49 -2.09
N TYR A 27 0.43 -1.48 -2.64
CA TYR A 27 1.79 -1.09 -2.26
C TYR A 27 1.92 0.41 -2.00
N VAL A 28 2.97 0.79 -1.27
CA VAL A 28 3.46 2.16 -1.10
C VAL A 28 4.96 2.20 -1.40
N ALA A 29 5.36 2.95 -2.41
CA ALA A 29 6.73 3.23 -2.78
C ALA A 29 7.15 4.61 -2.26
N LEU A 30 8.31 4.67 -1.60
CA LEU A 30 8.86 5.87 -0.96
C LEU A 30 10.14 6.30 -1.68
N TYR A 31 10.31 7.61 -1.84
CA TYR A 31 11.35 8.20 -2.67
C TYR A 31 12.10 9.26 -1.91
N LYS A 32 13.42 9.28 -2.11
CA LYS A 32 14.32 10.22 -1.47
C LYS A 32 14.13 11.64 -2.01
N ASP A 33 13.84 11.74 -3.30
CA ASP A 33 13.70 13.01 -3.98
C ASP A 33 12.25 13.26 -4.39
N THR A 34 11.93 14.53 -4.63
CA THR A 34 10.66 14.96 -5.23
C THR A 34 10.46 14.35 -6.63
N TYR A 35 9.22 14.27 -7.08
CA TYR A 35 8.81 13.72 -8.37
C TYR A 35 9.28 12.27 -8.57
N PHE A 36 9.27 11.49 -7.49
CA PHE A 36 9.46 10.02 -7.51
C PHE A 36 10.83 9.57 -8.01
N LYS A 37 11.85 10.37 -7.71
CA LYS A 37 13.25 10.06 -8.03
C LYS A 37 13.92 9.41 -6.83
N ASP A 38 14.93 8.58 -7.09
CA ASP A 38 15.72 7.91 -6.07
C ASP A 38 14.88 7.11 -5.06
N LYS A 39 14.31 6.00 -5.55
CA LYS A 39 13.48 5.09 -4.73
C LYS A 39 14.26 4.58 -3.51
N LEU A 40 13.65 4.71 -2.33
CA LEU A 40 14.20 4.22 -1.06
C LEU A 40 13.75 2.79 -0.77
N VAL A 41 12.43 2.55 -0.78
CA VAL A 41 11.82 1.27 -0.41
C VAL A 41 10.42 1.15 -1.01
N THR A 42 9.97 -0.08 -1.24
CA THR A 42 8.57 -0.41 -1.53
C THR A 42 8.01 -1.27 -0.40
N VAL A 43 6.92 -0.83 0.20
CA VAL A 43 6.11 -1.62 1.13
C VAL A 43 4.99 -2.27 0.32
N ASP A 44 5.09 -3.58 0.10
CA ASP A 44 4.12 -4.39 -0.63
C ASP A 44 3.11 -5.03 0.33
N ALA A 45 1.94 -5.41 -0.22
CA ALA A 45 0.84 -6.02 0.52
C ALA A 45 0.49 -5.22 1.79
N VAL A 46 0.28 -3.92 1.60
CA VAL A 46 -0.03 -2.99 2.67
C VAL A 46 -1.33 -3.41 3.37
N VAL A 47 -1.22 -3.60 4.68
CA VAL A 47 -2.33 -3.91 5.57
C VAL A 47 -2.85 -2.58 6.13
N VAL A 48 -4.16 -2.35 6.03
CA VAL A 48 -4.78 -1.14 6.57
C VAL A 48 -4.74 -1.14 8.11
N ASP A 49 -4.77 0.07 8.67
CA ASP A 49 -4.80 0.33 10.10
C ASP A 49 -3.56 -0.19 10.87
N VAL A 50 -2.52 -0.62 10.14
CA VAL A 50 -1.16 -0.89 10.64
C VAL A 50 -0.30 0.36 10.49
N CYS A 51 0.45 0.69 11.54
CA CYS A 51 1.43 1.76 11.45
C CYS A 51 2.77 1.23 10.90
N TYR A 52 3.29 1.83 9.84
CA TYR A 52 4.61 1.51 9.29
C TYR A 52 5.63 2.56 9.72
N THR A 53 6.66 2.17 10.46
CA THR A 53 7.68 3.08 11.02
C THR A 53 9.06 2.84 10.39
N PHE A 54 9.82 3.91 10.13
CA PHE A 54 11.01 3.86 9.27
C PHE A 54 12.35 3.81 9.99
N LYS A 55 12.35 4.05 11.31
CA LYS A 55 13.55 3.99 12.11
C LYS A 55 13.96 2.55 12.39
N CYS A 56 15.18 2.22 12.00
CA CYS A 56 15.79 0.92 12.21
C CYS A 56 17.05 1.06 13.06
N ASP A 57 17.22 0.14 14.01
CA ASP A 57 18.43 0.08 14.83
C ASP A 57 19.56 -0.62 14.07
N ASN A 58 20.81 -0.30 14.45
CA ASN A 58 22.04 -0.86 13.87
C ASN A 58 22.06 -2.40 13.99
N GLY A 59 21.49 -3.10 13.02
CA GLY A 59 21.42 -4.56 12.99
C GLY A 59 20.52 -5.12 11.90
N ASN A 60 19.41 -4.43 11.57
CA ASN A 60 18.33 -5.01 10.75
C ASN A 60 18.03 -4.24 9.44
N GLY A 61 18.98 -3.43 8.95
CA GLY A 61 18.88 -2.72 7.68
C GLY A 61 19.08 -1.20 7.81
N LYS A 62 19.24 -0.53 6.67
CA LYS A 62 19.42 0.91 6.59
C LYS A 62 18.09 1.61 6.85
N SER A 63 18.07 2.48 7.86
CA SER A 63 16.94 3.36 8.14
C SER A 63 16.61 4.25 6.94
N VAL A 64 15.32 4.42 6.65
CA VAL A 64 14.82 5.41 5.66
C VAL A 64 14.10 6.59 6.34
N ASP A 65 14.15 6.63 7.66
CA ASP A 65 13.64 7.68 8.54
C ASP A 65 14.18 9.06 8.14
N ASN A 66 13.30 10.07 8.05
CA ASN A 66 13.66 11.45 7.72
C ASN A 66 14.40 11.61 6.37
N MET A 67 14.04 10.77 5.39
CA MET A 67 14.63 10.83 4.04
C MET A 67 13.60 11.02 2.92
N ILE A 68 12.31 11.02 3.23
CA ILE A 68 11.25 10.86 2.23
C ILE A 68 10.79 12.24 1.74
N SER A 69 10.87 12.45 0.42
CA SER A 69 10.44 13.68 -0.25
C SER A 69 9.26 13.49 -1.22
N SER A 70 8.94 12.25 -1.61
CA SER A 70 7.71 11.92 -2.34
C SER A 70 7.28 10.46 -2.16
N ALA A 71 6.02 10.15 -2.48
CA ALA A 71 5.48 8.80 -2.35
C ALA A 71 4.51 8.43 -3.49
N LYS A 72 4.40 7.13 -3.79
CA LYS A 72 3.38 6.56 -4.68
C LYS A 72 2.72 5.33 -4.10
N TRP A 73 1.45 5.10 -4.39
CA TRP A 73 0.73 3.91 -3.96
C TRP A 73 -0.28 3.43 -4.99
N HIS A 74 -0.40 2.12 -5.14
CA HIS A 74 -1.42 1.51 -6.00
C HIS A 74 -2.04 0.30 -5.32
N GLY A 75 -3.21 -0.15 -5.79
CA GLY A 75 -3.91 -1.33 -5.27
C GLY A 75 -4.35 -1.24 -3.80
N LEU A 76 -4.26 -0.06 -3.18
CA LEU A 76 -4.75 0.17 -1.82
C LEU A 76 -6.29 0.25 -1.82
N PRO A 77 -6.97 -0.18 -0.74
CA PRO A 77 -8.42 -0.12 -0.64
C PRO A 77 -8.90 1.34 -0.61
N GLU A 78 -9.66 1.74 -1.63
CA GLU A 78 -10.15 3.12 -1.79
C GLU A 78 -11.35 3.45 -0.88
N GLU A 79 -12.11 2.44 -0.48
CA GLU A 79 -13.31 2.58 0.34
C GLU A 79 -13.00 2.43 1.83
N SER A 80 -13.69 3.22 2.65
CA SER A 80 -13.62 3.18 4.11
C SER A 80 -15.00 3.03 4.72
N LYS A 81 -15.08 2.30 5.84
CA LYS A 81 -16.32 2.14 6.62
C LYS A 81 -16.48 3.17 7.74
N ILE A 82 -15.41 3.91 8.07
CA ILE A 82 -15.38 4.80 9.24
C ILE A 82 -15.44 6.29 8.89
N PHE A 83 -15.00 6.67 7.69
CA PHE A 83 -15.06 8.07 7.29
C PHE A 83 -16.43 8.40 6.72
N ALA A 84 -16.98 9.58 7.06
CA ALA A 84 -18.29 10.02 6.57
C ALA A 84 -18.40 10.08 5.04
N ARG A 85 -17.27 10.27 4.33
CA ARG A 85 -17.23 10.26 2.86
C ARG A 85 -17.03 8.86 2.27
N GLY A 86 -16.85 7.83 3.11
CA GLY A 86 -16.66 6.45 2.69
C GLY A 86 -15.33 6.17 1.99
N GLN A 87 -14.32 7.03 2.15
CA GLN A 87 -13.03 6.92 1.43
C GLN A 87 -11.88 6.71 2.38
N SER A 88 -10.99 5.76 2.07
CA SER A 88 -9.75 5.54 2.81
C SER A 88 -8.77 6.69 2.60
N VAL A 89 -7.92 6.90 3.58
CA VAL A 89 -6.83 7.86 3.52
C VAL A 89 -5.49 7.19 3.78
N ILE A 90 -4.45 7.66 3.12
CA ILE A 90 -3.06 7.42 3.52
C ILE A 90 -2.57 8.65 4.27
N THR A 91 -1.97 8.43 5.44
CA THR A 91 -1.44 9.51 6.28
C THR A 91 0.05 9.28 6.52
N PHE A 92 0.83 10.35 6.33
CA PHE A 92 2.26 10.40 6.62
C PHE A 92 2.48 11.26 7.86
N TYR A 93 3.38 10.81 8.72
CA TYR A 93 3.62 11.34 10.06
C TYR A 93 5.09 11.70 10.23
N THR A 94 5.34 12.82 10.89
CA THR A 94 6.69 13.31 11.18
C THR A 94 7.37 12.58 12.33
N ASP A 95 6.59 11.94 13.22
CA ASP A 95 7.13 11.10 14.28
C ASP A 95 6.94 9.60 13.97
N GLN A 96 7.70 8.78 14.69
CA GLN A 96 7.55 7.32 14.67
C GLN A 96 6.20 6.88 15.23
N ASN A 97 5.77 5.70 14.82
CA ASN A 97 4.57 5.03 15.34
C ASN A 97 3.28 5.84 15.10
N CYS A 98 3.21 6.57 13.98
CA CYS A 98 2.03 7.28 13.49
C CYS A 98 1.54 8.35 14.46
N LYS A 99 2.47 9.21 14.87
CA LYS A 99 2.29 10.32 15.83
C LYS A 99 2.83 11.63 15.24
N GLY A 100 2.74 12.72 16.01
CA GLY A 100 3.28 14.02 15.62
C GLY A 100 2.47 14.71 14.54
N ASP A 101 3.10 15.67 13.86
CA ASP A 101 2.49 16.37 12.74
C ASP A 101 2.26 15.42 11.57
N ALA A 102 1.13 15.59 10.88
CA ALA A 102 0.69 14.66 9.86
C ALA A 102 -0.01 15.34 8.69
N LYS A 103 0.07 14.68 7.52
CA LYS A 103 -0.68 15.04 6.32
C LYS A 103 -1.35 13.80 5.74
N SER A 104 -2.57 13.98 5.27
CA SER A 104 -3.40 12.90 4.75
C SER A 104 -3.87 13.18 3.34
N TRP A 105 -3.91 12.12 2.53
CA TRP A 105 -4.44 12.13 1.19
C TRP A 105 -5.48 11.03 1.05
N TYR A 106 -6.50 11.25 0.23
CA TYR A 106 -7.37 10.14 -0.15
C TYR A 106 -6.56 9.12 -0.94
N VAL A 107 -6.80 7.83 -0.68
CA VAL A 107 -6.15 6.77 -1.46
C VAL A 107 -6.49 6.93 -2.97
N THR A 108 -7.71 7.39 -3.28
CA THR A 108 -8.17 7.67 -4.65
C THR A 108 -7.39 8.77 -5.37
N THR A 109 -6.55 9.54 -4.68
CA THR A 109 -5.80 10.64 -5.28
C THR A 109 -4.85 10.17 -6.39
N GLN A 110 -4.36 8.93 -6.33
CA GLN A 110 -3.53 8.40 -7.42
C GLN A 110 -4.37 7.89 -8.61
N SER A 111 -5.62 7.47 -8.39
CA SER A 111 -6.52 6.99 -9.44
C SER A 111 -7.34 8.10 -10.10
N LYS A 112 -7.43 9.29 -9.47
CA LYS A 112 -8.20 10.44 -9.97
C LYS A 112 -7.29 11.65 -10.24
N SER A 113 -7.36 12.20 -11.45
CA SER A 113 -6.50 13.30 -11.92
C SER A 113 -6.72 14.67 -11.25
N ASN A 114 -7.74 14.82 -10.41
CA ASN A 114 -8.14 16.11 -9.82
C ASN A 114 -7.74 16.30 -8.35
N MET A 115 -7.08 15.33 -7.73
CA MET A 115 -6.63 15.43 -6.34
C MET A 115 -5.12 15.68 -6.30
N HIS A 116 -4.67 16.52 -5.38
CA HIS A 116 -3.25 16.84 -5.21
C HIS A 116 -2.50 15.65 -4.63
N PHE A 117 -1.70 15.00 -5.47
CA PHE A 117 -0.90 13.84 -5.14
C PHE A 117 0.47 14.27 -4.58
N PRO A 118 1.03 13.62 -3.53
CA PRO A 118 2.27 14.06 -2.90
C PRO A 118 3.53 13.72 -3.73
N GLU A 119 3.66 14.41 -4.86
CA GLU A 119 4.87 14.40 -5.68
C GLU A 119 5.99 15.24 -5.07
N ASN A 120 5.68 16.10 -4.11
CA ASN A 120 6.65 16.99 -3.47
C ASN A 120 6.18 17.39 -2.06
N PHE A 121 6.62 16.66 -1.04
CA PHE A 121 6.27 16.92 0.36
C PHE A 121 6.78 18.27 0.88
N ARG A 122 7.66 18.98 0.16
CA ARG A 122 8.09 20.35 0.52
C ARG A 122 6.93 21.33 0.48
N LEU A 123 5.96 21.11 -0.41
CA LEU A 123 4.77 21.94 -0.51
C LEU A 123 3.82 21.74 0.67
N ASP A 124 3.94 20.60 1.35
CA ASP A 124 3.11 20.22 2.50
C ASP A 124 3.80 20.49 3.84
N GLY A 125 5.07 20.87 3.83
CA GLY A 125 5.84 21.21 5.03
C GLY A 125 6.27 20.01 5.88
N ILE A 126 6.38 18.80 5.30
CA ILE A 126 6.81 17.57 5.99
C ILE A 126 7.99 16.87 5.29
N ASN A 127 8.71 17.59 4.43
CA ASN A 127 9.78 17.02 3.62
C ASN A 127 10.98 16.59 4.45
N ASP A 128 11.53 15.41 4.18
CA ASP A 128 12.67 14.84 4.93
C ASP A 128 12.43 14.75 6.45
N GLU A 129 11.18 14.78 6.88
CA GLU A 129 10.77 14.68 8.28
C GLU A 129 9.86 13.47 8.52
N ILE A 130 9.49 12.73 7.47
CA ILE A 130 8.57 11.61 7.59
C ILE A 130 9.26 10.43 8.29
N SER A 131 8.66 9.98 9.39
CA SER A 131 9.10 8.83 10.19
C SER A 131 8.13 7.65 10.17
N SER A 132 6.88 7.84 9.74
CA SER A 132 5.93 6.73 9.60
C SER A 132 4.75 7.03 8.66
N PHE A 133 4.03 5.98 8.25
CA PHE A 133 2.76 6.11 7.54
C PHE A 133 1.72 5.07 7.97
N LYS A 134 0.45 5.37 7.71
CA LYS A 134 -0.69 4.44 7.91
C LYS A 134 -1.73 4.65 6.82
N VAL A 135 -2.26 3.56 6.28
CA VAL A 135 -3.47 3.57 5.46
C VAL A 135 -4.66 3.29 6.37
N ILE A 136 -5.61 4.22 6.48
CA ILE A 136 -6.73 4.16 7.41
C ILE A 136 -8.01 3.86 6.61
N SER A 137 -8.69 2.76 6.94
CA SER A 137 -9.90 2.32 6.24
C SER A 137 -10.97 1.77 7.18
N ALA A 138 -10.61 0.93 8.16
CA ALA A 138 -11.55 0.28 9.06
C ALA A 138 -11.49 0.83 10.50
N GLY A 139 -10.44 1.57 10.86
CA GLY A 139 -10.33 2.24 12.16
C GLY A 139 -9.81 1.28 13.22
N GLY A 140 -8.49 1.15 13.25
CA GLY A 140 -7.77 0.34 14.22
C GLY A 140 -6.38 0.88 14.50
N ASP A 141 -5.75 0.36 15.54
CA ASP A 141 -4.35 0.60 15.84
C ASP A 141 -3.64 -0.73 16.04
N SER A 142 -3.33 -1.37 14.91
CA SER A 142 -2.41 -2.50 14.89
C SER A 142 -1.01 -1.92 15.00
N GLY A 143 -0.32 -2.21 16.11
CA GLY A 143 0.96 -1.61 16.49
C GLY A 143 2.04 -1.59 15.40
N PRO A 144 3.18 -0.93 15.65
CA PRO A 144 4.10 -0.54 14.58
C PRO A 144 4.80 -1.73 13.91
N PHE A 145 4.80 -1.72 12.58
CA PHE A 145 5.62 -2.56 11.72
C PHE A 145 6.82 -1.77 11.21
N ARG A 146 8.05 -2.30 11.38
CA ARG A 146 9.27 -1.60 10.97
C ARG A 146 9.59 -1.83 9.50
N VAL A 147 10.04 -0.79 8.82
CA VAL A 147 10.40 -0.80 7.39
C VAL A 147 11.87 -0.34 7.27
N CYS A 148 12.76 -1.27 6.91
CA CYS A 148 14.21 -1.02 6.77
C CYS A 148 14.69 -1.29 5.33
N GLY A 149 15.51 -0.41 4.74
CA GLY A 149 16.04 -0.59 3.38
C GLY A 149 17.44 -1.23 3.31
N PRO A 150 18.00 -1.50 2.11
CA PRO A 150 17.35 -1.54 0.81
C PRO A 150 17.01 -3.00 0.45
N SER A 151 15.87 -3.49 0.92
CA SER A 151 15.17 -4.59 0.25
C SER A 151 14.27 -3.97 -0.80
N GLU A 152 14.32 -4.49 -2.03
CA GLU A 152 13.54 -3.96 -3.16
C GLU A 152 12.02 -3.95 -2.85
N LYS A 153 11.60 -4.84 -1.93
CA LYS A 153 10.22 -5.07 -1.49
C LYS A 153 10.18 -5.57 -0.04
N ILE A 154 9.25 -5.04 0.76
CA ILE A 154 8.97 -5.48 2.14
C ILE A 154 7.47 -5.75 2.26
N ASN A 155 7.07 -6.93 2.73
CA ASN A 155 5.69 -7.22 3.10
C ASN A 155 5.62 -7.72 4.56
N LEU A 156 4.47 -7.56 5.20
CA LEU A 156 4.29 -8.09 6.57
C LEU A 156 4.37 -9.62 6.61
N ALA A 157 3.87 -10.29 5.58
CA ALA A 157 3.79 -11.75 5.55
C ALA A 157 5.17 -12.45 5.53
N ASN A 158 6.23 -11.82 4.99
CA ASN A 158 7.57 -12.43 4.96
C ASN A 158 8.42 -12.08 6.20
N THR A 159 7.88 -11.33 7.17
CA THR A 159 8.65 -10.91 8.36
C THR A 159 8.40 -11.83 9.58
N SER A 160 7.68 -12.94 9.41
CA SER A 160 7.50 -13.95 10.46
C SER A 160 8.65 -14.97 10.48
N SER A 161 9.89 -14.54 10.70
CA SER A 161 10.97 -15.43 11.18
C SER A 161 12.20 -14.62 11.63
N ALA A 162 12.18 -14.14 12.88
CA ALA A 162 13.34 -13.98 13.77
C ALA A 162 12.98 -13.02 14.91
N ASP A 163 12.30 -13.51 15.95
CA ASP A 163 12.65 -13.14 17.32
C ASP A 163 12.03 -14.16 18.29
N ASP A 164 12.61 -15.35 18.32
CA ASP A 164 12.56 -16.24 19.49
C ASP A 164 14.00 -16.51 19.90
N SER A 165 14.54 -15.62 20.74
CA SER A 165 15.64 -15.91 21.68
C SER A 165 15.94 -14.66 22.52
N ARG A 166 15.28 -14.57 23.68
CA ARG A 166 15.98 -14.14 24.89
C ARG A 166 15.32 -14.69 26.15
#